data_AF-A0AAW2S3J0-F1
#
_entry.id   AF-A0AAW2S3J0-F1
#
_cell.length_a   1.000
_cell.length_b   1.000
_cell.length_c   1.000
_cell.angle_alpha   90.00
_cell.angle_beta   90.00
_cell.angle_gamma   90.00
#
_symmetry.space_group_name_H-M   'P 1'
#
loop_
_entity.id
_entity.type
_entity.pdbx_description
1 polymer ?
#
loop_
_entity_poly.entity_id
_entity_poly.type
_entity_poly.pdbx_seq_one_letter_code
_entity_poly.pdbx_strand_id
1 'polypeptide(L)'
;MWHAQSGSRDSAIKVFQRALKALPDSEMLKYAYAELEESHGAAQAAKKVYESLLGDGSNATALSHIQFIRFLRRTEGVEAARRYFLDARKSPNCTYHVYVAYAMMAFCLDKDAKLAHNIFEAGLKRFMHEPSYILEYADFLCRLNDDRNTRALFERALSSLPPDESVEVWKSFVQFEQMYGDLSSMLKVEQRRKEALTQTGENGESTSESSLQDVVSRYSFLDLRPCSSKDYDHLARQEWLSRNVNKKVQSSVPANGAGSADQSISGIPNNSNISGKVVHPDVSRMVTHGPRQQPGPHVSVLSGASTLPNGTTPDSGGTTSAINDVLKVLPPSLATFVANLPAVEGIY
;
A
#
# COMPACT_ATOMS: atom_id res chain seq x y z
N MET A 1 20.90 -32.80 -0.96
CA MET A 1 19.87 -33.08 0.06
C MET A 1 19.64 -34.57 0.29
N TRP A 2 19.41 -35.38 -0.76
CA TRP A 2 19.18 -36.83 -0.60
C TRP A 2 20.28 -37.57 0.19
N HIS A 3 21.57 -37.42 -0.17
CA HIS A 3 22.67 -38.06 0.57
C HIS A 3 22.84 -37.61 2.04
N ALA A 4 22.41 -36.38 2.37
CA ALA A 4 22.40 -35.89 3.75
C ALA A 4 21.28 -36.56 4.56
N GLN A 5 20.12 -36.82 3.93
CA GLN A 5 19.03 -37.61 4.51
C GLN A 5 19.36 -39.10 4.60
N SER A 6 20.21 -39.62 3.73
CA SER A 6 20.73 -41.00 3.75
C SER A 6 21.87 -41.24 4.76
N GLY A 7 22.24 -40.23 5.56
CA GLY A 7 23.24 -40.35 6.64
C GLY A 7 24.71 -40.42 6.19
N SER A 8 25.03 -40.25 4.90
CA SER A 8 26.42 -40.32 4.41
C SER A 8 27.00 -38.91 4.23
N ARG A 9 27.50 -38.34 5.34
CA ARG A 9 28.13 -37.00 5.42
C ARG A 9 29.21 -36.80 4.35
N ASP A 10 30.19 -37.70 4.31
CA ASP A 10 31.35 -37.56 3.43
C ASP A 10 30.97 -37.61 1.96
N SER A 11 29.93 -38.37 1.62
CA SER A 11 29.38 -38.43 0.27
C SER A 11 28.71 -37.12 -0.12
N ALA A 12 27.93 -36.51 0.78
CA ALA A 12 27.32 -35.20 0.54
C ALA A 12 28.37 -34.11 0.33
N ILE A 13 29.41 -34.05 1.19
CA ILE A 13 30.51 -33.09 1.05
C ILE A 13 31.24 -33.28 -0.29
N LYS A 14 31.57 -34.52 -0.67
CA LYS A 14 32.23 -34.81 -1.96
C LYS A 14 31.38 -34.38 -3.16
N VAL A 15 30.07 -34.53 -3.08
CA VAL A 15 29.15 -34.07 -4.15
C VAL A 15 29.16 -32.55 -4.25
N PHE A 16 29.05 -31.82 -3.13
CA PHE A 16 29.12 -30.35 -3.15
C PHE A 16 30.48 -29.83 -3.61
N GLN A 17 31.59 -30.44 -3.17
CA GLN A 17 32.93 -30.08 -3.64
C GLN A 17 33.08 -30.29 -5.15
N ARG A 18 32.56 -31.40 -5.69
CA ARG A 18 32.54 -31.63 -7.14
C ARG A 18 31.67 -30.61 -7.87
N ALA A 19 30.50 -30.28 -7.31
CA ALA A 19 29.60 -29.28 -7.88
C ALA A 19 30.22 -27.88 -7.91
N LEU A 20 30.88 -27.47 -6.81
CA LEU A 20 31.59 -26.19 -6.73
C LEU A 20 32.82 -26.14 -7.63
N LYS A 21 33.49 -27.28 -7.87
CA LYS A 21 34.57 -27.35 -8.88
C LYS A 21 34.04 -27.15 -10.29
N ALA A 22 32.84 -27.63 -10.59
CA ALA A 22 32.21 -27.44 -11.90
C ALA A 22 31.59 -26.04 -12.06
N LEU A 23 31.04 -25.48 -10.99
CA LEU A 23 30.32 -24.20 -10.96
C LEU A 23 30.80 -23.34 -9.78
N PRO A 24 32.01 -22.72 -9.89
CA PRO A 24 32.62 -21.98 -8.78
C PRO A 24 31.90 -20.67 -8.46
N ASP A 25 31.17 -20.09 -9.42
CA ASP A 25 30.51 -18.80 -9.25
C ASP A 25 29.07 -18.90 -8.74
N SER A 26 28.56 -20.13 -8.57
CA SER A 26 27.19 -20.33 -8.10
C SER A 26 27.06 -20.00 -6.61
N GLU A 27 26.49 -18.84 -6.30
CA GLU A 27 26.20 -18.43 -4.92
C GLU A 27 25.24 -19.40 -4.23
N MET A 28 24.22 -19.89 -4.95
CA MET A 28 23.25 -20.86 -4.44
C MET A 28 23.93 -22.14 -3.92
N LEU A 29 24.88 -22.70 -4.69
CA LEU A 29 25.61 -23.89 -4.29
C LEU A 29 26.51 -23.63 -3.08
N LYS A 30 27.13 -22.44 -3.00
CA LYS A 30 27.92 -22.04 -1.84
C LYS A 30 27.06 -21.92 -0.58
N TYR A 31 25.87 -21.31 -0.68
CA TYR A 31 24.94 -21.25 0.46
C TYR A 31 24.47 -22.63 0.91
N ALA A 32 24.08 -23.51 -0.03
CA ALA A 32 23.67 -24.87 0.30
C ALA A 32 24.82 -25.69 0.92
N TYR A 33 26.05 -25.48 0.46
CA TYR A 33 27.23 -26.11 1.05
C TYR A 33 27.55 -25.55 2.44
N ALA A 34 27.43 -24.24 2.65
CA ALA A 34 27.60 -23.61 3.97
C ALA A 34 26.55 -24.12 4.98
N GLU A 35 25.29 -24.25 4.57
CA GLU A 35 24.21 -24.83 5.39
C GLU A 35 24.52 -26.29 5.77
N LEU A 36 25.04 -27.08 4.83
CA LEU A 36 25.48 -28.44 5.13
C LEU A 36 26.60 -28.44 6.18
N GLU A 37 27.64 -27.63 6.01
CA GLU A 37 28.74 -27.59 6.99
C GLU A 37 28.26 -27.10 8.37
N GLU A 38 27.38 -26.10 8.41
CA GLU A 38 26.77 -25.57 9.64
C GLU A 38 25.88 -26.62 10.33
N SER A 39 25.05 -27.36 9.58
CA SER A 39 24.16 -28.39 10.15
C SER A 39 24.93 -29.55 10.79
N HIS A 40 26.18 -29.75 10.41
CA HIS A 40 27.06 -30.78 10.98
C HIS A 40 27.97 -30.22 12.10
N GLY A 41 27.74 -28.99 12.55
CA GLY A 41 28.52 -28.35 13.62
C GLY A 41 29.90 -27.84 13.19
N ALA A 42 30.22 -27.88 11.89
CA ALA A 42 31.51 -27.41 11.37
C ALA A 42 31.48 -25.89 11.08
N ALA A 43 31.23 -25.09 12.12
CA ALA A 43 31.07 -23.63 11.97
C ALA A 43 32.25 -22.94 11.29
N GLN A 44 33.50 -23.35 11.57
CA GLN A 44 34.68 -22.76 10.93
C GLN A 44 34.79 -23.11 9.44
N ALA A 45 34.30 -24.28 9.02
CA ALA A 45 34.25 -24.65 7.60
C ALA A 45 33.18 -23.83 6.87
N ALA A 46 31.98 -23.71 7.46
CA ALA A 46 30.91 -22.86 6.94
C ALA A 46 31.35 -21.39 6.83
N LYS A 47 32.07 -20.88 7.85
CA LYS A 47 32.61 -19.51 7.86
C LYS A 47 33.50 -19.24 6.64
N LYS A 48 34.42 -20.14 6.31
CA LYS A 48 35.28 -20.02 5.11
C LYS A 48 34.48 -19.96 3.82
N VAL A 49 33.38 -20.72 3.73
CA VAL A 49 32.50 -20.68 2.55
C VAL A 49 31.81 -19.32 2.45
N TYR A 50 31.31 -18.78 3.56
CA TYR A 50 30.73 -17.43 3.56
C TYR A 50 31.76 -16.33 3.27
N GLU A 51 32.98 -16.44 3.80
CA GLU A 51 34.08 -15.50 3.46
C GLU A 51 34.41 -15.56 1.97
N SER A 52 34.39 -16.75 1.35
CA SER A 52 34.57 -16.89 -0.10
C SER A 52 33.46 -16.23 -0.94
N LEU A 53 32.26 -16.04 -0.37
CA LEU A 53 31.15 -15.31 -1.01
C LEU A 53 31.31 -13.79 -0.92
N LEU A 54 32.15 -13.30 0.00
CA LEU A 54 32.46 -11.87 0.13
C LEU A 54 33.60 -11.47 -0.83
N GLY A 55 34.45 -12.42 -1.23
CA GLY A 55 35.59 -12.17 -2.13
C GLY A 55 36.51 -11.09 -1.60
N ASP A 56 36.99 -10.20 -2.48
CA ASP A 56 37.85 -9.06 -2.14
C ASP A 56 37.07 -7.86 -1.54
N GLY A 57 35.80 -8.05 -1.19
CA GLY A 57 34.91 -7.00 -0.67
C GLY A 57 34.29 -6.09 -1.74
N SER A 58 34.90 -5.98 -2.92
CA SER A 58 34.36 -5.23 -4.07
C SER A 58 33.23 -5.98 -4.80
N ASN A 59 33.27 -7.31 -4.82
CA ASN A 59 32.24 -8.13 -5.49
C ASN A 59 31.16 -8.65 -4.53
N ALA A 60 31.23 -8.27 -3.24
CA ALA A 60 30.27 -8.73 -2.25
C ALA A 60 28.87 -8.15 -2.54
N THR A 61 27.91 -9.03 -2.80
CA THR A 61 26.51 -8.65 -2.92
C THR A 61 25.93 -8.26 -1.55
N ALA A 62 24.90 -7.42 -1.53
CA ALA A 62 24.20 -7.12 -0.28
C ALA A 62 23.66 -8.39 0.41
N LEU A 63 23.25 -9.39 -0.39
CA LEU A 63 22.79 -10.68 0.11
C LEU A 63 23.91 -11.45 0.81
N SER A 64 25.14 -11.48 0.27
CA SER A 64 26.26 -12.17 0.93
C SER A 64 26.60 -11.56 2.29
N HIS A 65 26.61 -10.23 2.40
CA HIS A 65 26.72 -9.54 3.69
C HIS A 65 25.61 -9.94 4.66
N ILE A 66 24.34 -9.93 4.22
CA ILE A 66 23.19 -10.28 5.07
C ILE A 66 23.30 -11.73 5.58
N GLN A 67 23.61 -12.68 4.69
CA GLN A 67 23.73 -14.08 5.09
C GLN A 67 24.91 -14.30 6.03
N PHE A 68 26.04 -13.61 5.82
CA PHE A 68 27.17 -13.72 6.74
C PHE A 68 26.87 -13.11 8.11
N ILE A 69 26.19 -11.97 8.18
CA ILE A 69 25.71 -11.40 9.45
C ILE A 69 24.81 -12.40 10.18
N ARG A 70 23.86 -13.03 9.47
CA ARG A 70 22.97 -14.04 10.05
C ARG A 70 23.75 -15.24 10.57
N PHE A 71 24.72 -15.73 9.81
CA PHE A 71 25.60 -16.83 10.21
C PHE A 71 26.42 -16.48 11.46
N LEU A 72 27.08 -15.32 11.50
CA LEU A 72 27.84 -14.86 12.66
C LEU A 72 26.95 -14.72 13.88
N ARG A 73 25.72 -14.22 13.71
CA ARG A 73 24.77 -14.12 14.83
C ARG A 73 24.42 -15.49 15.41
N ARG A 74 24.20 -16.51 14.56
CA ARG A 74 23.85 -17.89 15.00
C ARG A 74 25.02 -18.61 15.67
N THR A 75 26.24 -18.37 15.22
CA THR A 75 27.42 -19.16 15.63
C THR A 75 28.33 -18.46 16.62
N GLU A 76 28.52 -17.15 16.49
CA GLU A 76 29.44 -16.33 17.29
C GLU A 76 28.72 -15.28 18.16
N GLY A 77 27.40 -15.13 17.99
CA GLY A 77 26.55 -14.24 18.79
C GLY A 77 26.36 -12.83 18.23
N VAL A 78 25.57 -12.04 18.96
CA VAL A 78 25.09 -10.70 18.52
C VAL A 78 26.25 -9.72 18.32
N GLU A 79 27.25 -9.72 19.21
CA GLU A 79 28.38 -8.79 19.11
C GLU A 79 29.30 -9.08 17.91
N ALA A 80 29.42 -10.33 17.48
CA ALA A 80 30.16 -10.67 16.26
C ALA A 80 29.44 -10.15 15.01
N ALA A 81 28.12 -10.36 14.94
CA ALA A 81 27.28 -9.84 13.87
C ALA A 81 27.31 -8.31 13.81
N ARG A 82 27.27 -7.63 14.97
CA ARG A 82 27.37 -6.16 15.07
C ARG A 82 28.69 -5.63 14.53
N ARG A 83 29.81 -6.22 14.97
CA ARG A 83 31.15 -5.82 14.51
C ARG A 83 31.26 -5.93 13.00
N TYR A 84 30.78 -7.03 12.43
CA TYR A 84 30.82 -7.22 10.99
C TYR A 84 29.87 -6.27 10.25
N PHE A 85 28.66 -6.01 10.76
CA PHE A 85 27.75 -5.01 10.16
C PHE A 85 28.41 -3.63 10.07
N LEU A 86 29.08 -3.18 11.14
CA LEU A 86 29.80 -1.89 11.12
C LEU A 86 30.90 -1.84 10.05
N ASP A 87 31.50 -2.99 9.75
CA ASP A 87 32.51 -3.09 8.69
C ASP A 87 31.88 -3.12 7.29
N ALA A 88 30.84 -3.94 7.08
CA ALA A 88 30.10 -4.04 5.83
C ALA A 88 29.56 -2.68 5.34
N ARG A 89 29.17 -1.78 6.26
CA ARG A 89 28.70 -0.42 5.94
C ARG A 89 29.74 0.46 5.27
N LYS A 90 31.02 0.17 5.44
CA LYS A 90 32.12 0.92 4.82
C LYS A 90 32.33 0.51 3.37
N SER A 91 31.82 -0.65 2.96
CA SER A 91 31.89 -1.08 1.57
C SER A 91 31.11 -0.11 0.67
N PRO A 92 31.65 0.26 -0.51
CA PRO A 92 30.95 1.10 -1.47
C PRO A 92 29.66 0.45 -2.00
N ASN A 93 29.62 -0.89 -2.02
CA ASN A 93 28.48 -1.68 -2.53
C ASN A 93 27.45 -2.05 -1.45
N CYS A 94 27.52 -1.43 -0.28
CA CYS A 94 26.55 -1.62 0.78
C CYS A 94 25.22 -0.94 0.41
N THR A 95 24.21 -1.73 0.05
CA THR A 95 22.85 -1.25 -0.24
C THR A 95 21.99 -1.16 1.02
N TYR A 96 20.83 -0.50 0.90
CA TYR A 96 19.89 -0.32 2.01
C TYR A 96 19.45 -1.65 2.65
N HIS A 97 19.40 -2.73 1.88
CA HIS A 97 19.00 -4.07 2.34
C HIS A 97 19.79 -4.54 3.56
N VAL A 98 21.08 -4.22 3.63
CA VAL A 98 21.94 -4.61 4.77
C VAL A 98 21.52 -3.89 6.05
N TYR A 99 21.14 -2.61 5.95
CA TYR A 99 20.64 -1.82 7.08
C TYR A 99 19.29 -2.35 7.55
N VAL A 100 18.35 -2.58 6.63
CA VAL A 100 17.02 -3.12 6.95
C VAL A 100 17.14 -4.49 7.61
N ALA A 101 17.91 -5.40 7.01
CA ALA A 101 18.09 -6.75 7.56
C ALA A 101 18.68 -6.72 8.97
N TYR A 102 19.72 -5.90 9.21
CA TYR A 102 20.33 -5.80 10.53
C TYR A 102 19.43 -5.13 11.58
N ALA A 103 18.73 -4.05 11.21
CA ALA A 103 17.75 -3.39 12.09
C ALA A 103 16.60 -4.34 12.45
N MET A 104 16.09 -5.10 11.50
CA MET A 104 15.05 -6.11 11.73
C MET A 104 15.54 -7.26 12.62
N MET A 105 16.80 -7.70 12.49
CA MET A 105 17.38 -8.67 13.43
C MET A 105 17.46 -8.10 14.85
N ALA A 106 17.94 -6.86 15.00
CA ALA A 106 18.02 -6.19 16.29
C ALA A 106 16.62 -6.03 16.94
N PHE A 107 15.62 -5.67 16.15
CA PHE A 107 14.24 -5.51 16.63
C PHE A 107 13.55 -6.85 16.94
N CYS A 108 13.49 -7.76 15.97
CA CYS A 108 12.70 -8.98 16.07
C CYS A 108 13.36 -10.05 16.93
N LEU A 109 14.70 -10.15 16.91
CA LEU A 109 15.44 -11.22 17.56
C LEU A 109 16.11 -10.75 18.85
N ASP A 110 16.79 -9.61 18.82
CA ASP A 110 17.53 -9.09 19.99
C ASP A 110 16.65 -8.24 20.91
N LYS A 111 15.42 -7.91 20.48
CA LYS A 111 14.44 -7.08 21.19
C LYS A 111 14.97 -5.69 21.56
N ASP A 112 15.94 -5.18 20.80
CA ASP A 112 16.51 -3.85 20.99
C ASP A 112 15.95 -2.87 19.95
N ALA A 113 14.76 -2.33 20.26
CA ALA A 113 14.10 -1.33 19.42
C ALA A 113 14.91 -0.03 19.28
N LYS A 114 15.68 0.35 20.32
CA LYS A 114 16.49 1.58 20.30
C LYS A 114 17.64 1.44 19.31
N LEU A 115 18.33 0.29 19.32
CA LEU A 115 19.37 0.01 18.35
C LEU A 115 18.80 -0.06 16.93
N ALA A 116 17.67 -0.74 16.73
CA ALA A 116 17.00 -0.80 15.43
C ALA A 116 16.67 0.60 14.88
N HIS A 117 16.06 1.46 15.72
CA HIS A 117 15.77 2.84 15.36
C HIS A 117 17.03 3.64 14.98
N ASN A 118 18.11 3.51 15.76
CA ASN A 118 19.39 4.15 15.47
C ASN A 118 20.01 3.67 14.14
N ILE A 119 19.85 2.39 13.79
CA ILE A 119 20.32 1.84 12.51
C ILE A 119 19.51 2.42 11.36
N PHE A 120 18.18 2.52 11.51
CA PHE A 120 17.32 3.13 10.51
C PHE A 120 17.66 4.62 10.29
N GLU A 121 17.77 5.41 11.36
CA GLU A 121 18.17 6.83 11.23
C GLU A 121 19.57 6.99 10.61
N ALA A 122 20.50 6.06 10.88
CA ALA A 122 21.81 6.07 10.25
C ALA A 122 21.77 5.74 8.76
N GLY A 123 20.95 4.76 8.34
CA GLY A 123 20.80 4.40 6.93
C GLY A 123 20.04 5.46 6.14
N LEU A 124 19.11 6.15 6.79
CA LEU A 124 18.34 7.25 6.22
C LEU A 124 19.24 8.32 5.60
N LYS A 125 20.30 8.72 6.31
CA LYS A 125 21.30 9.69 5.80
C LYS A 125 21.90 9.32 4.44
N ARG A 126 21.89 8.04 4.05
CA ARG A 126 22.39 7.55 2.75
C ARG A 126 21.29 7.21 1.77
N PHE A 127 20.15 6.71 2.24
CA PHE A 127 19.09 6.10 1.40
C PHE A 127 17.77 6.88 1.45
N MET A 128 17.79 8.20 1.67
CA MET A 128 16.56 9.03 1.57
C MET A 128 15.94 9.06 0.17
N HIS A 129 16.70 8.71 -0.87
CA HIS A 129 16.23 8.63 -2.25
C HIS A 129 15.68 7.25 -2.61
N GLU A 130 15.65 6.30 -1.67
CA GLU A 130 15.18 4.93 -1.91
C GLU A 130 13.79 4.72 -1.28
N PRO A 131 12.70 4.75 -2.05
CA PRO A 131 11.34 4.55 -1.53
C PRO A 131 11.21 3.25 -0.73
N SER A 132 11.78 2.16 -1.24
CA SER A 132 11.78 0.85 -0.58
C SER A 132 12.37 0.91 0.84
N TYR A 133 13.44 1.68 1.04
CA TYR A 133 14.04 1.84 2.36
C TYR A 133 13.13 2.61 3.33
N ILE A 134 12.51 3.67 2.83
CA ILE A 134 11.56 4.49 3.59
C ILE A 134 10.36 3.66 4.03
N LEU A 135 9.82 2.83 3.13
CA LEU A 135 8.67 1.96 3.42
C LEU A 135 8.99 0.92 4.50
N GLU A 136 10.17 0.30 4.45
CA GLU A 136 10.63 -0.63 5.50
C GLU A 136 10.82 0.09 6.85
N TYR A 137 11.32 1.33 6.83
CA TYR A 137 11.45 2.12 8.06
C TYR A 137 10.08 2.53 8.61
N ALA A 138 9.13 2.93 7.76
CA ALA A 138 7.77 3.23 8.16
C ALA A 138 7.07 2.01 8.78
N ASP A 139 7.19 0.82 8.17
CA ASP A 139 6.66 -0.43 8.74
C ASP A 139 7.24 -0.71 10.13
N PHE A 140 8.55 -0.51 10.32
CA PHE A 140 9.17 -0.62 11.64
C PHE A 140 8.58 0.36 12.66
N LEU A 141 8.39 1.63 12.30
CA LEU A 141 7.80 2.63 13.21
C LEU A 141 6.33 2.32 13.53
N CYS A 142 5.56 1.83 12.56
CA CYS A 142 4.20 1.32 12.77
C CYS A 142 4.18 0.17 13.78
N ARG A 143 5.12 -0.78 13.68
CA ARG A 143 5.26 -1.89 14.66
C ARG A 143 5.63 -1.42 16.06
N LEU A 144 6.20 -0.22 16.20
CA LEU A 144 6.45 0.43 17.49
C LEU A 144 5.29 1.28 17.99
N ASN A 145 4.19 1.41 17.21
CA ASN A 145 3.11 2.36 17.43
C ASN A 145 3.62 3.81 17.56
N ASP A 146 4.65 4.18 16.80
CA ASP A 146 5.21 5.52 16.79
C ASP A 146 4.62 6.35 15.64
N ASP A 147 3.32 6.63 15.76
CA ASP A 147 2.55 7.30 14.71
C ASP A 147 3.07 8.70 14.40
N ARG A 148 3.62 9.39 15.41
CA ARG A 148 4.20 10.73 15.25
C ARG A 148 5.43 10.69 14.35
N ASN A 149 6.37 9.79 14.63
CA ASN A 149 7.57 9.66 13.82
C ASN A 149 7.28 9.04 12.45
N THR A 150 6.27 8.17 12.35
CA THR A 150 5.81 7.62 11.07
C THR A 150 5.31 8.72 10.14
N ARG A 151 4.43 9.61 10.61
CA ARG A 151 3.98 10.79 9.84
C ARG A 151 5.14 11.69 9.45
N ALA A 152 6.03 11.99 10.40
CA ALA A 152 7.20 12.83 10.13
C ALA A 152 8.14 12.23 9.07
N LEU A 153 8.29 10.89 9.06
CA LEU A 153 9.07 10.17 8.06
C LEU A 153 8.44 10.32 6.66
N PHE A 154 7.12 10.08 6.54
CA PHE A 154 6.42 10.25 5.26
C PHE A 154 6.54 11.68 4.73
N GLU A 155 6.29 12.69 5.56
CA GLU A 155 6.41 14.10 5.14
C GLU A 155 7.83 14.45 4.69
N ARG A 156 8.85 13.98 5.43
CA ARG A 156 10.26 14.18 5.06
C ARG A 156 10.60 13.50 3.73
N ALA A 157 10.13 12.26 3.53
CA ALA A 157 10.37 11.50 2.30
C ALA A 157 9.71 12.18 1.09
N LEU A 158 8.45 12.58 1.21
CA LEU A 158 7.69 13.23 0.14
C LEU A 158 8.20 14.64 -0.21
N SER A 159 8.90 15.29 0.73
CA SER A 159 9.60 16.55 0.47
C SER A 159 10.92 16.37 -0.28
N SER A 160 11.50 15.16 -0.26
CA SER A 160 12.81 14.86 -0.84
C SER A 160 12.77 14.05 -2.14
N LEU A 161 11.77 13.20 -2.31
CA LEU A 161 11.65 12.31 -3.47
C LEU A 161 11.02 13.03 -4.67
N PRO A 162 11.44 12.68 -5.90
CA PRO A 162 10.73 13.13 -7.10
C PRO A 162 9.33 12.48 -7.16
N PRO A 163 8.36 13.12 -7.84
CA PRO A 163 6.99 12.62 -7.92
C PRO A 163 6.89 11.16 -8.41
N ASP A 164 7.69 10.78 -9.40
CA ASP A 164 7.69 9.43 -10.01
C ASP A 164 8.06 8.33 -9.03
N GLU A 165 9.03 8.58 -8.14
CA GLU A 165 9.49 7.62 -7.13
C GLU A 165 8.63 7.68 -5.85
N SER A 166 7.86 8.76 -5.67
CA SER A 166 7.03 8.98 -4.48
C SER A 166 5.70 8.21 -4.48
N VAL A 167 5.31 7.59 -5.60
CA VAL A 167 4.00 6.94 -5.79
C VAL A 167 3.71 5.90 -4.72
N GLU A 168 4.68 5.03 -4.42
CA GLU A 168 4.53 3.98 -3.41
C GLU A 168 4.51 4.54 -1.99
N VAL A 169 5.30 5.60 -1.73
CA VAL A 169 5.31 6.31 -0.45
C VAL A 169 3.96 6.97 -0.17
N TRP A 170 3.38 7.65 -1.17
CA TRP A 170 2.02 8.20 -1.08
C TRP A 170 0.97 7.13 -0.82
N LYS A 171 1.05 6.00 -1.52
CA LYS A 171 0.12 4.87 -1.32
C LYS A 171 0.19 4.36 0.13
N SER A 172 1.41 4.18 0.66
CA SER A 172 1.62 3.73 2.03
C SER A 172 1.14 4.77 3.05
N PHE A 173 1.37 6.06 2.81
CA PHE A 173 0.92 7.13 3.71
C PHE A 173 -0.61 7.21 3.80
N VAL A 174 -1.32 7.08 2.66
CA VAL A 174 -2.78 7.00 2.66
C VAL A 174 -3.27 5.78 3.46
N GLN A 175 -2.67 4.61 3.26
CA GLN A 175 -3.02 3.39 4.00
C GLN A 175 -2.78 3.55 5.51
N PHE A 176 -1.69 4.22 5.88
CA PHE A 176 -1.39 4.53 7.27
C PHE A 176 -2.46 5.43 7.90
N GLU A 177 -2.84 6.54 7.26
CA GLU A 177 -3.90 7.42 7.79
C GLU A 177 -5.28 6.76 7.78
N GLN A 178 -5.55 5.87 6.83
CA GLN A 178 -6.79 5.08 6.80
C GLN A 178 -6.90 4.15 8.01
N MET A 179 -5.77 3.60 8.48
CA MET A 179 -5.74 2.62 9.57
C MET A 179 -5.61 3.25 10.96
N TYR A 180 -4.85 4.35 11.08
CA TYR A 180 -4.49 4.96 12.37
C TYR A 180 -4.83 6.45 12.49
N GLY A 181 -5.29 7.07 11.42
CA GLY A 181 -5.64 8.49 11.35
C GLY A 181 -7.10 8.76 11.62
N ASP A 182 -7.49 10.02 11.41
CA ASP A 182 -8.88 10.44 11.37
C ASP A 182 -9.33 10.67 9.92
N LEU A 183 -10.63 10.81 9.71
CA LEU A 183 -11.19 11.01 8.37
C LEU A 183 -10.63 12.27 7.69
N SER A 184 -10.35 13.33 8.46
CA SER A 184 -9.84 14.60 7.94
C SER A 184 -8.38 14.46 7.48
N SER A 185 -7.53 13.80 8.26
CA SER A 185 -6.12 13.56 7.93
C SER A 185 -6.00 12.68 6.69
N MET A 186 -6.75 11.58 6.63
CA MET A 186 -6.79 10.68 5.48
C MET A 186 -7.21 11.43 4.21
N LEU A 187 -8.33 12.18 4.23
CA LEU A 187 -8.79 12.96 3.08
C LEU A 187 -7.78 14.02 2.62
N LYS A 188 -7.08 14.67 3.55
CA LYS A 188 -6.03 15.64 3.24
C LYS A 188 -4.84 14.98 2.52
N VAL A 189 -4.40 13.81 2.99
CA VAL A 189 -3.30 13.07 2.36
C VAL A 189 -3.72 12.56 0.97
N GLU A 190 -4.94 12.06 0.81
CA GLU A 190 -5.48 11.65 -0.50
C GLU A 190 -5.53 12.82 -1.49
N GLN A 191 -5.98 13.99 -1.05
CA GLN A 191 -6.01 15.19 -1.88
C GLN A 191 -4.60 15.62 -2.30
N ARG A 192 -3.65 15.70 -1.36
CA ARG A 192 -2.25 16.03 -1.66
C ARG A 192 -1.59 15.03 -2.61
N ARG A 193 -1.89 13.74 -2.46
CA ARG A 193 -1.43 12.70 -3.38
C ARG A 193 -1.95 12.96 -4.79
N LYS A 194 -3.23 13.30 -4.96
CA LYS A 194 -3.81 13.62 -6.27
C LYS A 194 -3.10 14.82 -6.89
N GLU A 195 -2.88 15.88 -6.12
CA GLU A 195 -2.18 17.09 -6.59
C GLU A 195 -0.74 16.80 -6.99
N ALA A 196 0.00 16.01 -6.20
CA ALA A 196 1.39 15.69 -6.47
C ALA A 196 1.56 14.80 -7.72
N LEU A 197 0.65 13.84 -7.95
CA LEU A 197 0.74 12.89 -9.06
C LEU A 197 0.11 13.39 -10.36
N THR A 198 -0.79 14.37 -10.31
CA THR A 198 -1.40 14.97 -11.51
C THR A 198 -0.50 16.03 -12.15
N GLN A 199 0.34 16.72 -11.37
CA GLN A 199 1.27 17.74 -11.88
C GLN A 199 2.40 17.17 -12.75
N THR A 200 2.72 15.87 -12.63
CA THR A 200 3.79 15.22 -13.41
C THR A 200 3.30 14.66 -14.74
N GLY A 201 2.00 14.37 -14.86
CA GLY A 201 1.39 14.07 -16.15
C GLY A 201 1.08 15.37 -16.87
N GLU A 202 1.90 15.77 -17.85
CA GLU A 202 1.56 16.84 -18.81
C GLU A 202 0.30 16.45 -19.59
N ASN A 203 -0.85 16.70 -19.01
CA ASN A 203 -2.18 16.82 -19.60
C ASN A 203 -3.09 17.21 -18.44
N GLY A 204 -3.59 18.44 -18.46
CA GLY A 204 -4.56 18.94 -17.49
C GLY A 204 -5.86 18.13 -17.55
N GLU A 205 -5.85 16.93 -17.00
CA GLU A 205 -7.03 16.13 -16.73
C GLU A 205 -7.72 16.74 -15.53
N SER A 206 -8.92 17.29 -15.78
CA SER A 206 -9.85 17.74 -14.76
C SER A 206 -9.98 16.65 -13.69
N THR A 207 -9.47 16.96 -12.50
CA THR A 207 -9.54 16.16 -11.28
C THR A 207 -11.00 15.95 -10.90
N SER A 208 -11.64 14.98 -11.54
CA SER A 208 -12.98 14.55 -11.17
C SER A 208 -12.86 13.91 -9.79
N GLU A 209 -13.59 14.51 -8.85
CA GLU A 209 -14.16 14.00 -7.61
C GLU A 209 -13.69 12.62 -7.13
N SER A 210 -13.46 12.48 -5.82
CA SER A 210 -13.27 11.20 -5.13
C SER A 210 -14.15 10.11 -5.74
N SER A 211 -13.53 9.23 -6.53
CA SER A 211 -14.27 8.25 -7.32
C SER A 211 -14.97 7.32 -6.34
N LEU A 212 -16.13 6.76 -6.72
CA LEU A 212 -16.73 5.67 -5.94
C LEU A 212 -15.74 4.51 -5.77
N GLN A 213 -14.75 4.39 -6.66
CA GLN A 213 -13.63 3.47 -6.53
C GLN A 213 -12.72 3.79 -5.33
N ASP A 214 -12.48 5.08 -5.03
CA ASP A 214 -11.74 5.53 -3.86
C ASP A 214 -12.53 5.20 -2.58
N VAL A 215 -13.86 5.39 -2.60
CA VAL A 215 -14.75 4.99 -1.50
C VAL A 215 -14.66 3.48 -1.27
N VAL A 216 -14.81 2.68 -2.32
CA VAL A 216 -14.73 1.22 -2.22
C VAL A 216 -13.38 0.79 -1.65
N SER A 217 -12.29 1.37 -2.13
CA SER A 217 -10.93 1.05 -1.66
C SER A 217 -10.74 1.42 -0.18
N ARG A 218 -11.26 2.57 0.26
CA ARG A 218 -11.19 3.05 1.66
C ARG A 218 -11.98 2.21 2.65
N TYR A 219 -13.08 1.60 2.22
CA TYR A 219 -13.90 0.76 3.10
C TYR A 219 -13.71 -0.74 2.85
N SER A 220 -12.78 -1.11 1.98
CA SER A 220 -12.40 -2.51 1.79
C SER A 220 -11.48 -2.96 2.92
N PHE A 221 -11.73 -4.16 3.45
CA PHE A 221 -10.89 -4.76 4.47
C PHE A 221 -10.75 -6.25 4.19
N LEU A 222 -9.51 -6.72 3.99
CA LEU A 222 -9.24 -8.08 3.54
C LEU A 222 -10.05 -8.43 2.27
N ASP A 223 -10.92 -9.42 2.33
CA ASP A 223 -11.81 -9.87 1.26
C ASP A 223 -13.19 -9.17 1.28
N LEU A 224 -13.47 -8.35 2.30
CA LEU A 224 -14.72 -7.62 2.44
C LEU A 224 -14.69 -6.32 1.65
N ARG A 225 -15.83 -6.01 1.01
CA ARG A 225 -16.05 -4.78 0.23
C ARG A 225 -17.43 -4.22 0.54
N PRO A 226 -17.60 -2.89 0.47
CA PRO A 226 -18.88 -2.23 0.76
C PRO A 226 -19.93 -2.41 -0.36
N CYS A 227 -19.62 -3.11 -1.44
CA CYS A 227 -20.49 -3.27 -2.60
C CYS A 227 -20.51 -4.72 -3.12
N SER A 228 -21.53 -5.08 -3.90
CA SER A 228 -21.58 -6.40 -4.53
C SER A 228 -20.49 -6.55 -5.61
N SER A 229 -20.16 -7.79 -5.99
CA SER A 229 -19.24 -8.04 -7.10
C SER A 229 -19.72 -7.39 -8.40
N LYS A 230 -21.04 -7.39 -8.65
CA LYS A 230 -21.62 -6.77 -9.85
C LYS A 230 -21.43 -5.26 -9.87
N ASP A 231 -21.61 -4.61 -8.72
CA ASP A 231 -21.42 -3.17 -8.60
C ASP A 231 -19.95 -2.80 -8.77
N TYR A 232 -19.05 -3.60 -8.21
CA TYR A 232 -17.61 -3.44 -8.38
C TYR A 232 -17.18 -3.57 -9.84
N ASP A 233 -17.67 -4.61 -10.54
CA ASP A 233 -17.39 -4.82 -11.96
C ASP A 233 -17.91 -3.66 -12.82
N HIS A 234 -19.07 -3.11 -12.47
CA HIS A 234 -19.63 -1.92 -13.11
C HIS A 234 -18.74 -0.69 -12.91
N LEU A 235 -18.29 -0.43 -11.67
CA LEU A 235 -17.38 0.68 -11.35
C LEU A 235 -16.04 0.55 -12.11
N ALA A 236 -15.46 -0.65 -12.12
CA ALA A 236 -14.23 -0.93 -12.86
C ALA A 236 -14.39 -0.71 -14.37
N ARG A 237 -15.53 -1.12 -14.94
CA ARG A 237 -15.85 -0.87 -16.35
C ARG A 237 -16.00 0.62 -16.65
N GLN A 238 -16.67 1.37 -15.78
CA GLN A 238 -16.85 2.82 -15.94
C GLN A 238 -15.50 3.54 -15.96
N GLU A 239 -14.59 3.20 -15.05
CA GLU A 239 -13.25 3.77 -14.98
C GLU A 239 -12.42 3.44 -16.24
N TRP A 240 -12.50 2.20 -16.72
CA TRP A 240 -11.85 1.79 -17.98
C TRP A 240 -12.37 2.60 -19.18
N LEU A 241 -13.68 2.80 -19.26
CA LEU A 241 -14.28 3.62 -20.32
C LEU A 241 -13.81 5.07 -20.25
N SER A 242 -13.80 5.69 -19.08
CA SER A 242 -13.33 7.07 -18.90
C SER A 242 -11.88 7.25 -19.36
N ARG A 243 -10.98 6.33 -18.98
CA ARG A 243 -9.58 6.34 -19.42
C ARG A 243 -9.42 6.16 -20.93
N ASN A 244 -10.24 5.31 -21.54
CA ASN A 244 -10.12 4.97 -22.96
C ASN A 244 -10.80 6.00 -23.88
N VAL A 245 -11.87 6.65 -23.43
CA VAL A 245 -12.49 7.77 -24.14
C VAL A 245 -11.51 8.95 -24.22
N ASN A 246 -10.79 9.24 -23.14
CA ASN A 246 -9.79 10.32 -23.10
C ASN A 246 -8.61 10.06 -24.06
N LYS A 247 -8.18 8.80 -24.22
CA LYS A 247 -7.15 8.43 -25.22
C LYS A 247 -7.60 8.59 -26.68
N LYS A 248 -8.89 8.39 -26.97
CA LYS A 248 -9.44 8.55 -28.33
C LYS A 248 -9.53 10.02 -28.76
N VAL A 249 -9.74 10.94 -27.82
CA VAL A 249 -9.81 12.38 -28.09
C VAL A 249 -8.43 12.97 -28.45
N GLN A 250 -7.34 12.42 -27.92
CA GLN A 250 -5.98 12.86 -28.27
C GLN A 250 -5.48 12.32 -29.62
N SER A 251 -6.12 11.30 -30.21
CA SER A 251 -5.71 10.71 -31.49
C SER A 251 -6.41 11.30 -32.72
N SER A 252 -7.37 12.23 -32.56
CA SER A 252 -8.09 12.84 -33.68
C SER A 252 -7.52 14.20 -34.08
N VAL A 253 -6.35 14.20 -34.71
CA VAL A 253 -5.96 15.24 -35.67
C VAL A 253 -6.18 14.68 -37.08
N PRO A 254 -7.00 15.30 -37.95
CA PRO A 254 -7.18 14.79 -39.30
C PRO A 254 -6.00 15.22 -40.17
N ALA A 255 -5.07 14.31 -40.45
CA ALA A 255 -4.13 14.47 -41.54
C ALA A 255 -4.78 13.98 -42.85
N ASN A 256 -5.18 14.93 -43.69
CA ASN A 256 -5.54 14.69 -45.08
C ASN A 256 -4.28 14.30 -45.87
N GLY A 257 -4.32 13.18 -46.61
CA GLY A 257 -3.30 12.84 -47.59
C GLY A 257 -3.31 11.36 -47.99
N ALA A 258 -3.76 11.08 -49.21
CA ALA A 258 -3.97 9.76 -49.81
C ALA A 258 -2.67 8.96 -50.11
N GLY A 259 -2.79 7.63 -50.16
CA GLY A 259 -1.78 6.75 -50.78
C GLY A 259 -1.87 5.28 -50.35
N SER A 260 -2.31 4.42 -51.27
CA SER A 260 -2.60 2.97 -51.18
C SER A 260 -1.38 2.05 -50.95
N ALA A 261 -1.54 0.94 -50.20
CA ALA A 261 -1.43 -0.47 -50.68
C ALA A 261 -1.26 -1.53 -49.56
N ASP A 262 -2.11 -2.55 -49.63
CA ASP A 262 -2.12 -3.94 -49.13
C ASP A 262 -1.03 -4.50 -48.18
N GLN A 263 -1.46 -5.13 -47.08
CA GLN A 263 -1.35 -6.60 -46.93
C GLN A 263 -2.19 -7.16 -45.77
N SER A 264 -2.83 -8.29 -46.05
CA SER A 264 -3.70 -9.14 -45.23
C SER A 264 -3.07 -9.75 -43.97
N ILE A 265 -3.87 -10.01 -42.92
CA ILE A 265 -4.16 -11.37 -42.38
C ILE A 265 -5.31 -11.30 -41.34
N SER A 266 -6.29 -12.17 -41.60
CA SER A 266 -7.36 -12.84 -40.81
C SER A 266 -7.25 -12.80 -39.27
N GLY A 267 -8.31 -12.76 -38.46
CA GLY A 267 -9.75 -12.80 -38.71
C GLY A 267 -10.51 -12.56 -37.39
N ILE A 268 -11.55 -11.73 -37.44
CA ILE A 268 -12.49 -11.47 -36.34
C ILE A 268 -13.86 -11.94 -36.84
N PRO A 269 -14.61 -12.77 -36.10
CA PRO A 269 -16.02 -12.94 -36.40
C PRO A 269 -16.74 -11.65 -35.98
N ASN A 270 -17.29 -10.97 -36.97
CA ASN A 270 -18.27 -9.91 -36.81
C ASN A 270 -19.41 -10.38 -35.90
N ASN A 271 -19.65 -9.65 -34.81
CA ASN A 271 -21.02 -9.43 -34.37
C ASN A 271 -21.20 -7.95 -34.02
N SER A 272 -21.40 -7.17 -35.07
CA SER A 272 -21.95 -5.82 -35.00
C SER A 272 -23.38 -5.87 -34.45
N ASN A 273 -23.71 -4.90 -33.62
CA ASN A 273 -25.05 -4.58 -33.06
C ASN A 273 -25.43 -5.27 -31.75
N ILE A 274 -24.86 -4.78 -30.65
CA ILE A 274 -25.65 -4.58 -29.43
C ILE A 274 -25.42 -3.13 -29.00
N SER A 275 -26.29 -2.25 -29.48
CA SER A 275 -26.54 -0.98 -28.80
C SER A 275 -26.97 -1.34 -27.39
N GLY A 276 -26.09 -1.14 -26.41
CA GLY A 276 -26.40 -1.34 -25.01
C GLY A 276 -27.46 -0.32 -24.61
N LYS A 277 -28.75 -0.70 -24.74
CA LYS A 277 -29.84 -0.01 -24.08
C LYS A 277 -29.49 0.04 -22.60
N VAL A 278 -29.12 1.23 -22.12
CA VAL A 278 -29.12 1.50 -20.70
C VAL A 278 -30.57 1.30 -20.25
N VAL A 279 -30.82 0.26 -19.46
CA VAL A 279 -32.14 0.01 -18.91
C VAL A 279 -32.33 0.99 -17.76
N HIS A 280 -33.14 2.02 -18.00
CA HIS A 280 -33.59 2.92 -16.95
C HIS A 280 -34.80 2.28 -16.25
N PRO A 281 -34.89 2.34 -14.91
CA PRO A 281 -36.11 1.93 -14.22
C PRO A 281 -37.29 2.81 -14.66
N ASP A 282 -38.45 2.17 -14.87
CA ASP A 282 -39.69 2.88 -15.22
C ASP A 282 -40.22 3.65 -13.99
N VAL A 283 -39.86 4.92 -13.92
CA VAL A 283 -40.25 5.84 -12.84
C VAL A 283 -41.77 6.10 -12.81
N SER A 284 -42.51 5.72 -13.84
CA SER A 284 -43.98 5.81 -13.88
C SER A 284 -44.66 4.82 -12.93
N ARG A 285 -43.91 3.82 -12.41
CA ARG A 285 -44.41 2.79 -11.50
C ARG A 285 -43.96 2.98 -10.05
N MET A 286 -43.26 4.07 -9.73
CA MET A 286 -42.92 4.40 -8.35
C MET A 286 -44.17 4.92 -7.62
N VAL A 287 -44.65 4.13 -6.66
CA VAL A 287 -45.72 4.56 -5.73
C VAL A 287 -45.07 5.02 -4.44
N THR A 288 -45.52 6.15 -3.91
CA THR A 288 -45.13 6.63 -2.58
C THR A 288 -45.59 5.63 -1.51
N HIS A 289 -44.63 5.05 -0.78
CA HIS A 289 -44.93 4.16 0.33
C HIS A 289 -45.39 4.99 1.54
N GLY A 290 -46.71 5.06 1.77
CA GLY A 290 -47.29 5.62 2.98
C GLY A 290 -47.41 4.54 4.07
N PRO A 291 -46.78 4.67 5.25
CA PRO A 291 -46.89 3.67 6.31
C PRO A 291 -48.33 3.64 6.85
N ARG A 292 -49.01 2.52 6.64
CA ARG A 292 -50.35 2.26 7.19
C ARG A 292 -50.21 2.02 8.69
N GLN A 293 -50.55 3.01 9.52
CA GLN A 293 -50.63 2.84 10.97
C GLN A 293 -51.75 1.84 11.29
N GLN A 294 -51.39 0.67 11.82
CA GLN A 294 -52.35 -0.16 12.57
C GLN A 294 -52.32 0.27 14.04
N PRO A 295 -53.48 0.44 14.71
CA PRO A 295 -53.50 0.80 16.12
C PRO A 295 -53.24 -0.45 16.99
N GLY A 296 -52.07 -0.49 17.63
CA GLY A 296 -51.76 -1.41 18.74
C GLY A 296 -52.09 -0.78 20.10
N PRO A 297 -52.34 -1.58 21.16
CA PRO A 297 -53.04 -1.13 22.35
C PRO A 297 -52.18 -0.25 23.27
N HIS A 298 -52.87 0.71 23.90
CA HIS A 298 -52.39 1.57 24.98
C HIS A 298 -51.57 0.82 26.05
N VAL A 299 -50.40 1.36 26.40
CA VAL A 299 -49.79 1.14 27.71
C VAL A 299 -49.37 2.49 28.30
N SER A 300 -49.78 2.67 29.55
CA SER A 300 -49.82 3.90 30.33
C SER A 300 -48.46 4.45 30.73
N VAL A 301 -48.47 5.77 30.87
CA VAL A 301 -47.47 6.70 31.42
C VAL A 301 -46.96 6.26 32.80
N LEU A 302 -45.64 6.40 33.02
CA LEU A 302 -45.09 6.74 34.33
C LEU A 302 -44.12 7.92 34.20
N SER A 303 -44.49 9.00 34.88
CA SER A 303 -43.75 10.25 35.02
C SER A 303 -42.56 10.08 35.96
N GLY A 304 -41.39 10.57 35.53
CA GLY A 304 -40.23 10.81 36.39
C GLY A 304 -39.77 12.26 36.19
N ALA A 305 -40.15 13.12 37.13
CA ALA A 305 -39.75 14.52 37.16
C ALA A 305 -38.32 14.68 37.71
N SER A 306 -37.50 15.49 37.05
CA SER A 306 -36.33 16.13 37.66
C SER A 306 -36.17 17.55 37.10
N THR A 307 -36.51 18.50 37.94
CA THR A 307 -36.36 19.96 37.80
C THR A 307 -34.92 20.42 38.02
N LEU A 308 -34.43 21.38 37.21
CA LEU A 308 -33.56 22.53 37.56
C LEU A 308 -33.25 23.36 36.27
N PRO A 309 -32.84 24.65 36.36
CA PRO A 309 -33.74 25.77 36.06
C PRO A 309 -33.25 26.72 34.93
N ASN A 310 -34.20 27.51 34.46
CA ASN A 310 -34.11 28.84 33.83
C ASN A 310 -32.83 29.26 33.07
N GLY A 311 -32.97 29.42 31.75
CA GLY A 311 -32.04 30.16 30.89
C GLY A 311 -32.67 30.44 29.52
N THR A 312 -33.32 31.59 29.43
CA THR A 312 -33.48 32.48 28.25
C THR A 312 -33.63 31.86 26.86
N THR A 313 -34.78 32.10 26.25
CA THR A 313 -35.11 31.92 24.82
C THR A 313 -34.03 32.46 23.88
N PRO A 314 -33.78 31.78 22.75
CA PRO A 314 -33.64 32.50 21.50
C PRO A 314 -34.55 31.93 20.40
N ASP A 315 -34.88 32.83 19.49
CA ASP A 315 -35.75 32.72 18.33
C ASP A 315 -35.67 31.42 17.53
N SER A 316 -36.85 31.03 17.03
CA SER A 316 -37.01 30.14 15.90
C SER A 316 -36.36 30.74 14.65
N GLY A 317 -35.28 30.13 14.16
CA GLY A 317 -34.72 30.47 12.85
C GLY A 317 -33.25 30.09 12.70
N GLY A 318 -32.93 28.79 12.55
CA GLY A 318 -31.53 28.37 12.46
C GLY A 318 -31.23 27.00 11.87
N THR A 319 -32.19 26.26 11.32
CA THR A 319 -31.92 24.92 10.76
C THR A 319 -31.35 24.94 9.34
N THR A 320 -31.43 26.07 8.62
CA THR A 320 -30.97 26.16 7.23
C THR A 320 -29.47 26.43 7.08
N SER A 321 -28.80 27.03 8.07
CA SER A 321 -27.35 27.31 7.96
C SER A 321 -26.50 26.06 8.19
N ALA A 322 -26.82 25.25 9.20
CA ALA A 322 -26.08 24.03 9.52
C ALA A 322 -26.14 22.98 8.41
N ILE A 323 -27.30 22.80 7.77
CA ILE A 323 -27.45 21.87 6.63
C ILE A 323 -26.69 22.39 5.41
N ASN A 324 -26.73 23.70 5.15
CA ASN A 324 -25.99 24.30 4.05
C ASN A 324 -24.46 24.19 4.23
N ASP A 325 -23.96 24.21 5.47
CA ASP A 325 -22.54 24.00 5.73
C ASP A 325 -22.12 22.53 5.59
N VAL A 326 -23.01 21.57 5.90
CA VAL A 326 -22.79 20.14 5.61
C VAL A 326 -22.82 19.85 4.10
N LEU A 327 -23.73 20.49 3.35
CA LEU A 327 -23.83 20.33 1.89
C LEU A 327 -22.58 20.85 1.15
N LYS A 328 -21.84 21.79 1.72
CA LYS A 328 -20.56 22.29 1.14
C LYS A 328 -19.40 21.29 1.26
N VAL A 329 -19.50 20.32 2.17
CA VAL A 329 -18.46 19.31 2.42
C VAL A 329 -18.71 18.02 1.62
N LEU A 330 -19.91 17.88 1.03
CA LEU A 330 -20.32 16.69 0.28
C LEU A 330 -20.00 16.80 -1.21
N PRO A 331 -19.73 15.67 -1.90
CA PRO A 331 -19.61 15.65 -3.36
C PRO A 331 -20.88 16.23 -4.02
N PRO A 332 -20.77 16.97 -5.14
CA PRO A 332 -21.90 17.60 -5.84
C PRO A 332 -23.05 16.64 -6.16
N SER A 333 -22.75 15.39 -6.53
CA SER A 333 -23.74 14.34 -6.77
C SER A 333 -24.54 13.98 -5.51
N LEU A 334 -23.87 13.90 -4.36
CA LEU A 334 -24.49 13.59 -3.07
C LEU A 334 -25.22 14.81 -2.49
N ALA A 335 -24.67 16.01 -2.66
CA ALA A 335 -25.33 17.26 -2.29
C ALA A 335 -26.63 17.46 -3.08
N THR A 336 -26.62 17.14 -4.39
CA THR A 336 -27.81 17.18 -5.25
C THR A 336 -28.83 16.13 -4.83
N PHE A 337 -28.39 14.92 -4.43
CA PHE A 337 -29.28 13.91 -3.89
C PHE A 337 -29.95 14.36 -2.57
N VAL A 338 -29.16 14.90 -1.63
CA VAL A 338 -29.66 15.39 -0.34
C VAL A 338 -30.60 16.58 -0.53
N ALA A 339 -30.30 17.50 -1.45
CA ALA A 339 -31.16 18.64 -1.78
C ALA A 339 -32.50 18.23 -2.42
N ASN A 340 -32.56 17.04 -3.04
CA ASN A 340 -33.78 16.50 -3.64
C ASN A 340 -34.51 15.51 -2.72
N LEU A 341 -34.10 15.38 -1.45
CA LEU A 341 -34.87 14.62 -0.47
C LEU A 341 -36.15 15.40 -0.11
N PRO A 342 -37.33 14.75 -0.08
CA PRO A 342 -38.57 15.41 0.30
C PRO A 342 -38.49 15.91 1.75
N ALA A 343 -39.01 17.11 2.00
CA ALA A 343 -39.07 17.68 3.33
C ALA A 343 -39.90 16.77 4.25
N VAL A 344 -39.27 16.29 5.33
CA VAL A 344 -40.00 15.57 6.39
C VAL A 344 -40.65 16.65 7.26
N GLU A 345 -41.94 16.88 7.06
CA GLU A 345 -42.74 17.64 8.01
C GLU A 345 -42.81 16.85 9.33
N GLY A 346 -42.08 17.33 10.34
CA GLY A 346 -42.19 16.82 11.70
C GLY A 346 -43.55 17.14 12.27
N ILE A 347 -44.26 16.13 12.77
CA ILE A 347 -45.42 16.33 13.64
C ILE A 347 -44.86 16.86 14.97
N TYR A 348 -45.32 18.06 15.36
CA TYR A 348 -44.99 18.75 16.61
C TYR A 348 -45.21 17.91 17.86
#